data_AF-A0A2V9YPE4-F1
#
_entry.id   AF-A0A2V9YPE4-F1
#
_cell.length_a   1.000
_cell.length_b   1.000
_cell.length_c   1.000
_cell.angle_alpha   90.00
_cell.angle_beta   90.00
_cell.angle_gamma   90.00
#
_symmetry.space_group_name_H-M   'P 1'
#
loop_
_entity.id
_entity.type
_entity.pdbx_description
1 polymer ?
#
loop_
_entity_poly.entity_id
_entity_poly.type
_entity_poly.pdbx_seq_one_letter_code
_entity_poly.pdbx_strand_id
1 'polypeptide(L)' 'MVHLILSDGRELWVSPSHPTADGRTVGELEGNDTYDRSLVKSTELIPYQEYKTYDLLPAGNTGFYWANGILLASTLR' A
#
# COMPACT_ATOMS: atom_id res chain seq x y z
N MET A 1 -0.82 -7.64 -8.85
CA MET A 1 -1.08 -7.27 -7.45
C MET A 1 0.25 -7.24 -6.75
N VAL A 2 0.55 -6.23 -5.93
CA VAL A 2 1.76 -6.25 -5.09
C VAL A 2 1.39 -6.89 -3.75
N HIS A 3 2.14 -7.91 -3.34
CA HIS A 3 2.17 -8.39 -1.97
C HIS A 3 3.29 -7.65 -1.23
N LEU A 4 2.90 -6.64 -0.47
CA LEU A 4 3.80 -5.86 0.39
C LEU A 4 3.87 -6.52 1.75
N ILE A 5 5.08 -6.76 2.24
CA ILE A 5 5.34 -7.24 3.61
C ILE A 5 6.30 -6.27 4.30
N LEU A 6 5.92 -5.83 5.50
CA LEU A 6 6.75 -5.02 6.38
C LEU A 6 7.42 -5.91 7.44
N SER A 7 8.60 -5.50 7.91
CA SER A 7 9.39 -6.25 8.90
C SER A 7 8.72 -6.40 10.27
N ASP A 8 7.73 -5.57 10.59
CA ASP A 8 6.89 -5.69 11.79
C ASP A 8 5.72 -6.69 11.63
N GLY A 9 5.62 -7.35 10.49
CA GLY A 9 4.64 -8.40 10.21
C GLY A 9 3.35 -7.91 9.55
N ARG A 10 3.18 -6.60 9.34
CA ARG A 10 2.06 -6.08 8.55
C ARG A 10 2.22 -6.44 7.08
N GLU A 11 1.12 -6.79 6.42
CA GLU A 11 1.11 -7.12 5.00
C GLU A 11 -0.14 -6.63 4.29
N LEU A 12 -0.02 -6.42 2.97
CA LEU A 12 -1.09 -5.91 2.14
C LEU A 12 -0.97 -6.41 0.69
N TRP A 13 -2.12 -6.76 0.11
CA TRP A 13 -2.27 -6.95 -1.34
C TRP A 13 -2.91 -5.69 -1.93
N VAL A 14 -2.14 -4.98 -2.76
CA VAL A 14 -2.59 -3.71 -3.33
C VAL A 14 -2.08 -3.51 -4.76
N SER A 15 -2.84 -2.77 -5.58
CA SER A 15 -2.45 -2.44 -6.94
C SER A 15 -1.10 -1.71 -6.97
N PRO A 16 -0.20 -1.98 -7.95
CA PRO A 16 1.13 -1.36 -7.97
C PRO A 16 1.10 0.17 -7.98
N SER A 17 0.13 0.77 -8.69
CA SER A 17 -0.02 2.23 -8.81
C SER A 17 -0.73 2.89 -7.64
N HIS A 18 -1.12 2.14 -6.60
CA HIS A 18 -1.85 2.72 -5.47
C HIS A 18 -0.91 3.62 -4.65
N PRO A 19 -1.33 4.84 -4.29
CA PRO A 19 -0.42 5.80 -3.70
C PRO A 19 -0.18 5.49 -2.22
N THR A 20 1.07 5.66 -1.83
CA THR A 20 1.52 5.63 -0.44
C THR A 20 1.32 6.99 0.21
N ALA A 21 1.35 7.03 1.54
CA ALA A 21 1.21 8.29 2.28
C ALA A 21 2.41 9.24 2.12
N ASP A 22 3.55 8.77 1.62
CA ASP A 22 4.77 9.56 1.42
C ASP A 22 4.98 10.04 -0.03
N GLY A 23 4.00 9.81 -0.91
CA GLY A 23 3.97 10.32 -2.28
C GLY A 23 4.52 9.37 -3.34
N ARG A 24 5.04 8.21 -2.95
CA ARG A 24 5.37 7.10 -3.87
C ARG A 24 4.12 6.28 -4.23
N THR A 25 4.25 5.35 -5.15
CA THR A 25 3.30 4.23 -5.32
C THR A 25 3.80 2.98 -4.62
N VAL A 26 2.90 2.04 -4.29
CA VAL A 26 3.32 0.79 -3.62
C VAL A 26 4.29 -0.03 -4.48
N GLY A 27 4.16 0.04 -5.81
CA GLY A 27 5.08 -0.62 -6.75
C GLY A 27 6.48 -0.01 -6.81
N GLU A 28 6.70 1.17 -6.24
CA GLU A 28 8.01 1.82 -6.13
C GLU A 28 8.73 1.49 -4.81
N LEU A 29 8.07 0.79 -3.88
CA LEU A 29 8.70 0.36 -2.63
C LEU A 29 9.65 -0.81 -2.90
N GLU A 30 10.89 -0.70 -2.43
CA GLU A 30 11.91 -1.72 -2.56
C GLU A 30 12.32 -2.29 -1.19
N GLY A 31 12.98 -3.45 -1.20
CA GLY A 31 13.50 -4.06 0.03
C GLY A 31 14.47 -3.14 0.77
N ASN A 32 14.32 -3.04 2.09
CA ASN A 32 15.02 -2.12 3.00
C ASN A 32 14.59 -0.65 2.95
N ASP A 33 13.63 -0.27 2.10
CA ASP A 33 12.97 1.02 2.26
C ASP A 33 12.32 1.11 3.64
N THR A 34 12.20 2.33 4.18
CA THR A 34 11.33 2.57 5.32
C THR A 34 9.98 3.07 4.83
N TYR A 35 8.91 2.41 5.23
CA TYR A 35 7.54 2.81 4.95
C TYR A 35 6.66 2.64 6.19
N ASP A 36 5.84 3.65 6.50
CA ASP A 36 4.96 3.67 7.66
C ASP A 36 5.64 3.19 8.96
N ARG A 37 6.85 3.74 9.20
CA ARG A 37 7.70 3.48 10.38
C ARG A 37 8.20 2.04 10.53
N SER A 38 8.12 1.21 9.49
CA SER A 38 8.73 -0.12 9.42
C SER A 38 9.60 -0.25 8.17
N LEU A 39 10.53 -1.20 8.18
CA LEU A 39 11.25 -1.60 6.98
C LEU A 39 10.33 -2.40 6.06
N VAL A 40 10.44 -2.17 4.76
CA VAL A 40 9.88 -3.02 3.71
C VAL A 40 10.73 -4.28 3.65
N LYS A 41 10.12 -5.41 3.99
CA LYS A 41 10.75 -6.72 3.92
C LYS A 41 10.75 -7.25 2.49
N SER A 42 9.63 -7.08 1.78
CA SER A 42 9.50 -7.48 0.38
C SER A 42 8.31 -6.81 -0.30
N THR A 43 8.43 -6.62 -1.60
CA THR A 43 7.35 -6.29 -2.54
C THR A 43 7.40 -7.29 -3.68
N GLU A 44 6.38 -8.14 -3.79
CA GLU A 44 6.30 -9.14 -4.86
C GLU A 44 5.13 -8.83 -5.79
N LEU A 45 5.38 -8.74 -7.09
CA LEU A 45 4.31 -8.62 -8.09
C LEU A 45 3.75 -10.00 -8.40
N ILE A 46 2.56 -10.30 -7.88
CA ILE A 46 1.86 -11.57 -8.10
C ILE A 46 0.67 -11.43 -9.06
N PRO A 47 0.29 -12.50 -9.78
CA PRO A 47 -0.94 -12.54 -10.57
C PRO A 47 -2.17 -12.24 -9.71
N TYR A 48 -3.07 -11.40 -10.22
CA TYR A 48 -4.36 -11.13 -9.59
C TYR A 48 -5.45 -11.86 -10.34
N GLN A 49 -6.24 -12.68 -9.65
CA GLN A 49 -7.23 -13.57 -10.28
C GLN A 49 -8.68 -13.12 -10.06
N GLU A 50 -8.88 -12.01 -9.34
CA GLU A 50 -10.21 -11.48 -9.05
C GLU A 50 -10.61 -10.38 -10.04
N TYR A 51 -11.89 -10.03 -10.04
CA TYR A 51 -12.46 -9.09 -11.01
C TYR A 51 -12.24 -7.62 -10.68
N LYS A 52 -12.08 -7.25 -9.41
CA LYS A 52 -12.07 -5.87 -8.94
C LYS A 52 -11.26 -5.69 -7.66
N THR A 53 -10.61 -4.54 -7.57
CA THR A 53 -10.08 -3.98 -6.31
C THR A 53 -11.01 -2.89 -5.80
N TYR A 54 -10.89 -2.55 -4.52
CA TYR A 54 -11.67 -1.52 -3.87
C TYR A 54 -10.74 -0.53 -3.19
N ASP A 55 -11.25 0.69 -3.01
CA ASP A 55 -10.56 1.78 -2.34
C ASP A 55 -11.56 2.54 -1.46
N LEU A 56 -11.06 3.29 -0.49
CA LEU A 56 -11.83 4.14 0.39
C LEU A 56 -11.61 5.60 0.00
N LEU A 57 -12.68 6.39 -0.01
CA LEU A 57 -12.62 7.86 -0.04
C LEU A 57 -12.82 8.37 1.39
N PRO A 58 -11.75 8.76 2.11
CA PRO A 58 -11.89 9.28 3.47
C PRO A 58 -12.53 10.66 3.43
N ALA A 59 -13.44 10.96 4.37
CA ALA A 59 -14.05 12.29 4.49
C ALA A 59 -13.07 13.37 5.02
N GLY A 60 -11.91 12.95 5.52
CA GLY A 60 -10.86 13.82 6.04
C GLY A 60 -10.04 14.50 4.93
N ASN A 61 -9.34 15.57 5.28
CA ASN A 61 -8.60 16.40 4.34
C ASN A 61 -7.25 15.81 3.87
N THR A 62 -6.75 14.73 4.50
CA THR A 62 -5.50 14.08 4.11
C THR A 62 -5.67 13.14 2.92
N GLY A 63 -6.89 12.61 2.73
CA GLY A 63 -7.13 11.52 1.78
C GLY A 63 -6.45 10.19 2.19
N PHE A 64 -5.96 10.08 3.43
CA PHE A 64 -5.25 8.88 3.89
C PHE A 64 -6.16 7.96 4.71
N TYR A 65 -5.87 6.66 4.65
CA TYR A 65 -6.56 5.65 5.44
C TYR A 65 -5.63 4.48 5.76
N TRP A 66 -6.01 3.66 6.75
CA TRP A 66 -5.28 2.44 7.08
C TRP A 66 -5.94 1.23 6.43
N ALA A 67 -5.14 0.40 5.77
CA ALA A 67 -5.51 -0.95 5.33
C ALA A 67 -4.55 -1.95 6.00
N ASN A 68 -5.08 -2.94 6.73
CA ASN A 68 -4.27 -3.89 7.51
C ASN A 68 -3.24 -3.21 8.43
N GLY A 69 -3.58 -2.04 8.96
CA GLY A 69 -2.68 -1.25 9.81
C GLY A 69 -1.52 -0.56 9.08
N ILE A 70 -1.53 -0.53 7.74
CA ILE A 70 -0.58 0.21 6.91
C ILE A 70 -1.28 1.49 6.40
N LEU A 71 -0.69 2.65 6.67
CA LEU A 71 -1.21 3.93 6.17
C LEU A 71 -1.04 4.00 4.64
N LEU A 72 -2.05 4.44 3.91
CA LEU A 72 -2.04 4.64 2.45
C LEU A 72 -2.72 5.96 2.09
N ALA A 73 -2.52 6.41 0.85
CA ALA A 73 -3.31 7.47 0.26
C ALA A 73 -4.41 6.87 -0.63
N SER A 74 -5.57 7.53 -0.68
CA SER A 74 -6.67 7.16 -1.58
C SER A 74 -6.32 7.48 -3.03
N THR A 75 -6.80 6.66 -3.95
CA THR A 75 -6.85 6.97 -5.39
C THR A 75 -8.03 7.86 -5.76
N LEU A 76 -9.00 8.02 -4.85
CA LEU A 76 -10.23 8.78 -5.04
C LEU A 76 -10.06 10.25 -4.61
N ARG A 77 -10.90 11.14 -5.15
CA ARG A 77 -10.91 12.58 -4.87
C ARG A 77 -12.33 13.11 -4.72
#